data_AF-C7M9A0-F1
#
_entry.id   AF-C7M9A0-F1
#
_cell.length_a   1.000
_cell.length_b   1.000
_cell.length_c   1.000
_cell.angle_alpha   90.00
_cell.angle_beta   90.00
_cell.angle_gamma   90.00
#
_symmetry.space_group_name_H-M   'P 1'
#
loop_
_entity.id
_entity.type
_entity.pdbx_description
1 polymer ?
#
loop_
_entity_poly.entity_id
_entity_poly.type
_entity_poly.pdbx_seq_one_letter_code
_entity_poly.pdbx_strand_id
1 'polypeptide(L)'
;MDKNKLFEFKMPKFLLALQPEPEHLPNKFHFIYSPLYLSLILVIRERTQQIVLNRELKDKPQKLYVFNEYEKFKLIIIQNNVKITGGELAPAISETQFLDEAWEWYNTNMITQE
;
A
#
# COMPACT_ATOMS: atom_id res chain seq x y z
N MET A 1 11.94 27.83 -29.08
CA MET A 1 11.95 26.38 -28.74
C MET A 1 12.60 26.29 -27.37
N ASP A 2 11.79 26.26 -26.30
CA ASP A 2 12.26 26.36 -24.91
C ASP A 2 13.01 25.10 -24.47
N LYS A 3 14.32 25.09 -24.72
CA LYS A 3 15.28 24.15 -24.15
C LYS A 3 15.55 24.59 -22.71
N ASN A 4 14.76 24.12 -21.74
CA ASN A 4 15.09 23.96 -20.31
C ASN A 4 13.85 23.84 -19.41
N LYS A 5 12.81 23.08 -19.80
CA LYS A 5 11.91 22.50 -18.80
C LYS A 5 12.59 21.27 -18.23
N LEU A 6 13.45 21.47 -17.23
CA LEU A 6 13.86 20.41 -16.31
C LEU A 6 12.59 19.79 -15.75
N PHE A 7 12.31 18.56 -16.16
CA PHE A 7 11.20 17.79 -15.61
C PHE A 7 11.57 17.38 -14.19
N GLU A 8 10.99 18.02 -13.18
CA GLU A 8 11.09 17.54 -11.80
C GLU A 8 10.26 16.26 -11.66
N PHE A 9 10.94 15.11 -11.66
CA PHE A 9 10.30 13.86 -11.29
C PHE A 9 10.05 13.86 -9.78
N LYS A 10 8.86 14.28 -9.37
CA LYS A 10 8.44 14.17 -7.97
C LYS A 10 8.05 12.71 -7.69
N MET A 11 8.87 12.02 -6.91
CA MET A 11 8.60 10.63 -6.56
C MET A 11 7.25 10.51 -5.83
N PRO A 12 6.33 9.66 -6.29
CA PRO A 12 5.03 9.52 -5.66
C PRO A 12 5.18 8.86 -4.29
N LYS A 13 4.30 9.23 -3.37
CA LYS A 13 4.28 8.69 -2.00
C LYS A 13 3.88 7.21 -1.99
N PHE A 14 3.04 6.78 -2.92
CA PHE A 14 2.57 5.41 -3.05
C PHE A 14 2.57 4.98 -4.52
N LEU A 15 2.85 3.71 -4.73
CA LEU A 15 2.86 3.04 -6.03
C LEU A 15 2.32 1.62 -5.86
N LEU A 16 1.67 1.11 -6.89
CA LEU A 16 1.33 -0.32 -6.94
C LEU A 16 2.61 -1.10 -7.24
N ALA A 17 2.96 -2.01 -6.33
CA ALA A 17 4.06 -2.95 -6.52
C ALA A 17 3.53 -4.23 -7.16
N LEU A 18 4.14 -4.59 -8.29
CA LEU A 18 3.87 -5.85 -8.95
C LEU A 18 4.65 -6.95 -8.24
N GLN A 19 3.98 -8.03 -7.88
CA GLN A 19 4.67 -9.26 -7.56
C GLN A 19 5.23 -9.83 -8.88
N PRO A 20 6.50 -10.28 -8.95
CA PRO A 20 6.94 -11.11 -10.05
C PRO A 20 6.15 -12.42 -9.98
N GLU A 21 5.15 -12.59 -10.85
CA GLU A 21 4.30 -13.79 -10.81
C GLU A 21 5.09 -15.03 -11.23
N PRO A 22 4.92 -16.17 -10.55
CA PRO A 22 4.79 -17.44 -11.26
C PRO A 22 3.35 -17.51 -11.80
N GLU A 23 3.21 -17.75 -13.11
CA GLU A 23 2.00 -17.69 -13.96
C GLU A 23 0.78 -18.53 -13.49
N HIS A 24 0.81 -19.14 -12.30
CA HIS A 24 -0.13 -20.18 -11.86
C HIS A 24 -0.72 -19.99 -10.45
N LEU A 25 -0.50 -18.85 -9.77
CA LEU A 25 -1.17 -18.60 -8.49
C LEU A 25 -2.46 -17.79 -8.69
N PRO A 26 -3.64 -18.31 -8.30
CA PRO A 26 -4.93 -17.63 -8.49
C PRO A 26 -5.15 -16.40 -7.59
N ASN A 27 -4.19 -16.06 -6.73
CA ASN A 27 -4.34 -14.97 -5.76
C ASN A 27 -3.63 -13.70 -6.25
N LYS A 28 -4.39 -12.86 -6.95
CA LYS A 28 -4.02 -11.46 -7.27
C LYS A 28 -3.96 -10.63 -5.98
N PHE A 29 -2.89 -10.76 -5.20
CA PHE A 29 -2.62 -9.84 -4.10
C PHE A 29 -2.12 -8.52 -4.67
N HIS A 30 -2.61 -7.42 -4.12
CA HIS A 30 -2.05 -6.10 -4.42
C HIS A 30 -1.07 -5.71 -3.33
N PHE A 31 0.05 -5.12 -3.76
CA PHE A 31 1.03 -4.55 -2.87
C PHE A 31 1.13 -3.05 -3.14
N ILE A 32 1.14 -2.25 -2.09
CA ILE A 32 1.41 -0.82 -2.19
C ILE A 32 2.81 -0.59 -1.64
N TYR A 33 3.70 -0.08 -2.48
CA TYR A 33 5.02 0.36 -2.06
C TYR A 33 4.99 1.88 -1.84
N SER A 34 5.53 2.32 -0.71
CA SER A 34 5.83 3.72 -0.47
C SER A 34 7.33 3.94 -0.60
N PRO A 35 7.81 4.54 -1.70
CA PRO A 35 9.22 4.87 -1.83
C PRO A 35 9.70 5.88 -0.80
N LEU A 36 8.82 6.82 -0.44
CA LEU A 36 9.13 7.87 0.53
C LEU A 36 9.40 7.31 1.92
N TYR A 37 8.65 6.28 2.33
CA TYR A 37 8.81 5.62 3.63
C TYR A 37 9.53 4.27 3.53
N LEU A 38 10.04 3.88 2.35
CA LEU A 38 10.62 2.58 2.05
C LEU A 38 9.81 1.41 2.63
N SER A 39 8.49 1.51 2.58
CA SER A 39 7.56 0.63 3.30
C SER A 39 6.64 -0.09 2.32
N LEU A 40 6.27 -1.33 2.65
CA LEU A 40 5.46 -2.20 1.79
C LEU A 40 4.20 -2.63 2.52
N ILE A 41 3.06 -2.49 1.85
CA ILE A 41 1.73 -2.82 2.36
C ILE A 41 1.14 -3.93 1.48
N LEU A 42 0.58 -4.95 2.13
CA LEU A 42 -0.27 -5.96 1.49
C LEU A 42 -1.73 -5.52 1.58
N VAL A 43 -2.44 -5.55 0.46
CA VAL A 43 -3.89 -5.28 0.37
C VAL A 43 -4.63 -6.60 0.21
N ILE A 44 -5.60 -6.83 1.10
CA ILE A 44 -6.38 -8.07 1.18
C ILE A 44 -7.84 -7.73 0.98
N ARG A 45 -8.49 -8.30 -0.04
CA ARG A 45 -9.94 -8.20 -0.23
C ARG A 45 -10.62 -9.37 0.46
N GLU A 46 -11.26 -9.13 1.61
CA GLU A 46 -11.72 -10.21 2.50
C GLU A 46 -12.69 -11.20 1.84
N ARG A 47 -13.54 -10.73 0.91
CA ARG A 47 -14.53 -11.59 0.24
C ARG A 47 -13.91 -12.67 -0.66
N THR A 48 -12.75 -12.38 -1.26
CA THR A 48 -12.11 -13.25 -2.26
C THR A 48 -10.85 -13.92 -1.71
N GLN A 49 -10.24 -13.31 -0.70
CA GLN A 49 -8.99 -13.76 -0.12
C GLN A 49 -9.27 -14.14 1.34
N GLN A 50 -9.77 -15.37 1.53
CA GLN A 50 -9.84 -15.99 2.85
C GLN A 50 -8.41 -16.31 3.31
N ILE A 51 -7.74 -15.30 3.88
CA ILE A 51 -6.37 -15.46 4.35
C ILE A 51 -6.39 -16.12 5.73
N VAL A 52 -5.84 -17.33 5.80
CA VAL A 52 -5.32 -17.85 7.07
C VAL A 52 -4.12 -16.98 7.42
N LEU A 53 -4.35 -15.90 8.16
CA LEU A 53 -3.27 -15.03 8.60
C LEU A 53 -2.30 -15.87 9.44
N ASN A 54 -1.11 -16.14 8.90
CA ASN A 54 -0.03 -16.70 9.70
C ASN A 54 0.21 -15.75 10.90
N ARG A 55 0.67 -16.30 12.02
CA ARG A 55 0.92 -15.55 13.26
C ARG A 55 1.76 -14.30 13.00
N GLU A 56 2.75 -14.42 12.12
CA GLU A 56 3.64 -13.34 11.68
C GLU A 56 2.94 -12.14 11.03
N LEU A 57 1.80 -12.35 10.35
CA LEU A 57 1.02 -11.26 9.75
C LEU A 57 0.00 -10.69 10.75
N LYS A 58 -0.43 -11.46 11.75
CA LYS A 58 -1.38 -10.98 12.78
C LYS A 58 -0.76 -9.92 13.67
N ASP A 59 0.51 -10.05 13.98
CA ASP A 59 1.23 -9.16 14.89
C ASP A 59 1.73 -7.87 14.19
N LYS A 60 1.59 -7.79 12.86
CA LYS A 60 1.98 -6.61 12.07
C LYS A 60 0.93 -5.51 12.16
N PRO A 61 1.34 -4.23 12.03
CA PRO A 61 0.41 -3.11 11.94
C PRO A 61 -0.56 -3.30 10.78
N GLN A 62 -1.86 -3.21 11.08
CA GLN A 62 -2.92 -3.49 10.12
C GLN A 62 -4.18 -2.69 10.44
N LYS A 63 -4.99 -2.42 9.42
CA LYS A 63 -6.28 -1.75 9.57
C LYS A 63 -7.27 -2.28 8.54
N LEU A 64 -8.53 -2.40 8.97
CA LEU A 64 -9.65 -2.82 8.12
C LEU A 64 -10.36 -1.56 7.60
N TYR A 65 -10.60 -1.53 6.30
CA TYR A 65 -11.29 -0.47 5.58
C TYR A 65 -12.54 -1.03 4.94
N VAL A 66 -13.64 -0.30 5.12
CA VAL A 66 -14.93 -0.64 4.52
C VAL A 66 -15.07 0.21 3.26
N PHE A 67 -15.10 -0.44 2.09
CA PHE A 67 -15.37 0.25 0.83
C PHE A 67 -16.89 0.42 0.64
N ASN A 68 -17.65 -0.66 0.85
CA ASN A 68 -19.10 -0.65 0.89
C ASN A 68 -19.62 -1.81 1.78
N GLU A 69 -20.94 -2.01 1.82
CA GLU A 69 -21.59 -3.04 2.64
C GLU A 69 -21.12 -4.47 2.33
N TYR A 70 -20.61 -4.71 1.12
CA TYR A 70 -20.22 -6.03 0.60
C TYR A 70 -18.70 -6.19 0.46
N GLU A 71 -17.94 -5.10 0.50
CA GLU A 71 -16.51 -5.11 0.23
C GLU A 71 -15.70 -4.43 1.33
N LYS A 72 -14.83 -5.25 1.92
CA LYS A 72 -13.89 -4.83 2.95
C LYS A 72 -12.48 -5.20 2.53
N PHE A 73 -11.56 -4.30 2.85
CA PHE A 73 -10.16 -4.41 2.53
C PHE A 73 -9.34 -4.33 3.80
N LYS A 74 -8.44 -5.28 3.99
CA LYS A 74 -7.48 -5.27 5.09
C LYS A 74 -6.12 -4.89 4.54
N LEU A 75 -5.56 -3.78 5.02
CA LEU A 75 -4.20 -3.38 4.70
C LEU A 75 -3.28 -3.77 5.85
N ILE A 76 -2.15 -4.40 5.52
CA ILE A 76 -1.15 -4.87 6.48
C ILE A 76 0.22 -4.33 6.06
N ILE A 77 0.92 -3.64 6.95
CA ILE A 77 2.30 -3.21 6.69
C ILE A 77 3.23 -4.42 6.86
N ILE A 78 3.74 -4.95 5.74
CA ILE A 78 4.63 -6.12 5.75
C ILE A 78 6.10 -5.74 5.95
N GLN A 79 6.52 -4.60 5.40
CA GLN A 79 7.80 -3.95 5.68
C GLN A 79 7.52 -2.55 6.22
N ASN A 80 7.84 -2.33 7.49
CA ASN A 80 7.52 -1.10 8.20
C ASN A 80 8.80 -0.32 8.49
N ASN A 81 9.04 0.70 7.68
CA ASN A 81 10.12 1.67 7.89
C ASN A 81 9.56 3.05 8.28
N VAL A 82 8.24 3.18 8.50
CA VAL A 82 7.55 4.46 8.73
C VAL A 82 8.16 5.25 9.88
N LYS A 83 8.47 4.58 11.00
CA LYS A 83 9.09 5.21 12.18
C LYS A 83 10.57 5.55 12.00
N ILE A 84 11.25 4.86 11.09
CA ILE A 84 12.69 5.05 10.83
C ILE A 84 12.89 6.19 9.83
N THR A 85 12.08 6.23 8.77
CA THR A 85 12.14 7.28 7.74
C THR A 85 11.40 8.55 8.17
N GLY A 86 10.40 8.42 9.06
CA GLY A 86 9.64 9.53 9.62
C GLY A 86 10.52 10.42 10.49
N GLY A 87 10.91 11.56 9.94
CA GLY A 87 11.90 12.49 10.47
C GLY A 87 12.83 12.97 9.36
N GLU A 88 13.90 12.23 9.11
CA GLU A 88 15.00 12.64 8.22
C GLU A 88 14.67 12.58 6.72
N LEU A 89 13.90 11.57 6.28
CA LEU A 89 13.62 11.32 4.87
C LEU A 89 12.18 11.63 4.47
N ALA A 90 11.26 11.58 5.42
CA ALA A 90 9.84 11.82 5.24
C ALA A 90 9.23 12.46 6.50
N PRO A 91 8.08 13.15 6.43
CA PRO A 91 7.40 13.64 7.64
C PRO A 91 7.14 12.52 8.65
N ALA A 92 7.33 12.80 9.94
CA ALA A 92 6.99 11.84 10.98
C ALA A 92 5.47 11.62 11.05
N ILE A 93 5.02 10.40 10.80
CA ILE A 93 3.61 10.00 10.86
C ILE A 93 3.46 8.67 11.61
N SER A 94 2.24 8.38 12.08
CA SER A 94 1.93 7.07 12.68
C SER A 94 1.69 6.00 11.61
N GLU A 95 1.83 4.74 11.99
CA GLU A 95 1.47 3.59 11.12
C GLU A 95 -0.01 3.63 10.71
N THR A 96 -0.88 4.09 11.61
CA THR A 96 -2.31 4.26 11.31
C THR A 96 -2.54 5.33 10.27
N GLN A 97 -1.90 6.49 10.42
CA GLN A 97 -1.99 7.57 9.43
C GLN A 97 -1.42 7.13 8.08
N PHE A 98 -0.29 6.43 8.08
CA PHE A 98 0.31 5.89 6.85
C PHE A 98 -0.63 4.92 6.12
N LEU A 99 -1.30 4.03 6.85
CA LEU A 99 -2.30 3.12 6.29
C LEU A 99 -3.52 3.87 5.74
N ASP A 100 -3.97 4.93 6.42
CA ASP A 100 -5.12 5.73 5.98
C ASP A 100 -4.84 6.44 4.65
N GLU A 101 -3.67 7.04 4.53
CA GLU A 101 -3.22 7.68 3.28
C GLU A 101 -3.00 6.66 2.15
N ALA A 102 -2.50 5.47 2.46
CA ALA A 102 -2.34 4.39 1.49
C ALA A 102 -3.70 3.86 1.01
N TRP A 103 -4.68 3.74 1.91
CA TRP A 103 -6.04 3.36 1.56
C TRP A 103 -6.70 4.38 0.64
N GLU A 104 -6.61 5.67 0.96
CA GLU A 104 -7.16 6.74 0.12
C GLU A 104 -6.55 6.71 -1.29
N TRP A 105 -5.23 6.55 -1.37
CA TRP A 105 -4.53 6.40 -2.65
C TRP A 105 -5.01 5.17 -3.42
N TYR A 106 -5.09 4.01 -2.77
CA TYR A 106 -5.51 2.76 -3.41
C TYR A 106 -6.96 2.82 -3.89
N ASN A 107 -7.87 3.33 -3.07
CA ASN A 107 -9.28 3.52 -3.42
C ASN A 107 -9.44 4.45 -4.65
N THR A 108 -8.64 5.51 -4.70
CA THR A 108 -8.69 6.51 -5.79
C THR A 108 -8.09 6.02 -7.11
N ASN A 109 -7.08 5.14 -7.06
CA ASN A 109 -6.33 4.73 -8.26
C ASN A 109 -6.68 3.33 -8.77
N MET A 110 -7.15 2.44 -7.89
CA MET A 110 -7.36 1.03 -8.23
C MET A 110 -8.84 0.64 -8.25
N ILE A 111 -9.66 1.15 -7.34
CA ILE A 111 -11.07 0.73 -7.22
C ILE A 111 -12.00 1.51 -8.16
N THR A 112 -11.66 2.75 -8.51
CA THR A 112 -12.39 3.57 -9.50
C THR A 112 -12.14 3.17 -10.95
N GLN A 113 -11.22 2.25 -11.22
CA GLN A 113 -10.87 1.79 -12.58
C GLN A 113 -11.32 0.36 -12.91
N GLU A 114 -11.97 -0.35 -11.96
CA GLU A 114 -12.69 -1.60 -12.23
C GLU A 114 -14.18 -1.32 -12.50
#